data_AF-C6XMJ1-F1
#
_entry.id   AF-C6XMJ1-F1
#
_cell.length_a   1.000
_cell.length_b   1.000
_cell.length_c   1.000
_cell.angle_alpha   90.00
_cell.angle_beta   90.00
_cell.angle_gamma   90.00
#
_symmetry.space_group_name_H-M   'P 1'
#
loop_
_entity.id
_entity.type
_entity.pdbx_description
1 polymer ?
#
loop_
_entity_poly.entity_id
_entity_poly.type
_entity_poly.pdbx_seq_one_letter_code
_entity_poly.pdbx_strand_id
1 'polypeptide(L)'
;MLNSRTKLLGIALSALGATSCVFFNTDDNTHEQKPFIEPLILSQSQCSGGPQKTTQSSQDTLLETSISFDFAKPFPLPNNIAKIFHYPISTSNKDAQHWFDTGLAHMANFNHDEAIAAFRKAQEIDANCAMCYWGEGLSFGSNINAPFDAKRGAAGLIAVQKAQTLANSASNREAALIGALATRYSKLEDGKTVENAETYAKAMHTVAQDYADDKTILTLAAEANMDTQPWDYWEAGARTPKGRTEQTLELLETALSIDPEFAPSIHLYIHTTEASVNPFRAEKYADTLAQQNLGVGHLVHMPSHTYLRLGHWKKSNDANIDAIAADEAYIANSKNGMAYAQSYYPHNVHFLVANAQLGGDASTALQMADKLKQLVKLDPDTLSPFGEHIAAAPIFTALQFDDSDAVMTAEKPAAAQLYLLTAWHYARGTSLLRQGDKTAAKAELAALSNLTDKTQIVDYEAFGLPMSGVIEVARLTLAGRVSASDGDLTKAINKLDEAADIHDQLSYMEPTWWHYPTRQTLGAMLIQDGQFDRAEREFYRTLIKSPNNAYALFGLAEAFKAQKDTISETYARHLFDDAWIGESGKTPDISDL
;
A
#
# COMPACT_ATOMS: atom_id res chain seq x y z
N MET A 1 -26.21 -46.62 25.36
CA MET A 1 -27.67 -46.34 25.29
C MET A 1 -27.96 -45.07 26.07
N LEU A 2 -28.60 -44.11 25.40
CA LEU A 2 -29.34 -42.93 25.86
C LEU A 2 -28.67 -41.85 26.75
N ASN A 3 -28.17 -40.83 26.05
CA ASN A 3 -28.49 -39.40 26.09
C ASN A 3 -29.12 -38.69 27.32
N SER A 4 -28.56 -37.48 27.51
CA SER A 4 -29.15 -36.19 27.93
C SER A 4 -29.20 -35.84 29.42
N ARG A 5 -28.49 -34.74 29.77
CA ARG A 5 -28.98 -33.69 30.69
C ARG A 5 -28.37 -32.33 30.38
N THR A 6 -29.27 -31.40 30.10
CA THR A 6 -29.18 -29.94 30.01
C THR A 6 -28.87 -29.28 31.37
N LYS A 7 -28.30 -28.06 31.38
CA LYS A 7 -28.71 -26.98 32.31
C LYS A 7 -28.19 -25.59 31.87
N LEU A 8 -29.13 -24.66 31.77
CA LEU A 8 -28.99 -23.19 31.71
C LEU A 8 -28.39 -22.62 33.02
N LEU A 9 -27.81 -21.41 32.95
CA LEU A 9 -28.17 -20.28 33.83
C LEU A 9 -27.61 -18.95 33.27
N GLY A 10 -28.35 -17.85 33.44
CA GLY A 10 -27.92 -16.47 33.13
C GLY A 10 -28.01 -15.53 34.34
N ILE A 11 -27.96 -14.21 34.04
CA ILE A 11 -28.30 -13.03 34.89
C ILE A 11 -27.12 -12.58 35.81
N ALA A 12 -26.76 -11.31 36.10
CA ALA A 12 -27.35 -9.96 35.99
C ALA A 12 -26.27 -8.84 36.09
N LEU A 13 -26.66 -7.63 35.66
CA LEU A 13 -26.11 -6.30 35.99
C LEU A 13 -26.57 -5.82 37.39
N SER A 14 -25.75 -5.04 38.12
CA SER A 14 -26.18 -3.84 38.87
C SER A 14 -25.01 -3.11 39.57
N ALA A 15 -25.14 -1.80 39.71
CA ALA A 15 -24.11 -0.81 40.08
C ALA A 15 -24.26 -0.20 41.49
N LEU A 16 -23.30 0.67 41.83
CA LEU A 16 -23.29 1.84 42.75
C LEU A 16 -22.93 1.68 44.25
N GLY A 17 -22.08 2.59 44.73
CA GLY A 17 -22.15 3.16 46.09
C GLY A 17 -20.81 3.43 46.80
N ALA A 18 -20.43 4.70 46.92
CA ALA A 18 -19.23 5.22 47.61
C ALA A 18 -19.39 5.34 49.14
N THR A 19 -18.28 5.40 49.91
CA THR A 19 -17.95 6.45 50.92
C THR A 19 -16.65 6.19 51.71
N SER A 20 -16.04 7.30 52.16
CA SER A 20 -14.72 7.54 52.75
C SER A 20 -14.56 7.19 54.24
N CYS A 21 -13.31 7.06 54.74
CA CYS A 21 -12.72 7.79 55.89
C CYS A 21 -11.35 7.23 56.38
N VAL A 22 -10.66 8.04 57.19
CA VAL A 22 -9.21 8.26 57.37
C VAL A 22 -8.60 7.58 58.64
N PHE A 23 -7.26 7.68 58.78
CA PHE A 23 -6.34 7.61 59.96
C PHE A 23 -5.40 6.35 59.98
N PHE A 24 -4.07 6.36 60.22
CA PHE A 24 -3.13 7.18 61.03
C PHE A 24 -1.65 7.15 60.50
N ASN A 25 -0.88 8.18 60.90
CA ASN A 25 0.59 8.37 61.04
C ASN A 25 1.37 7.15 61.63
N THR A 26 2.71 6.95 61.60
CA THR A 26 3.95 7.77 61.43
C THR A 26 5.18 6.82 61.37
N ASP A 27 6.27 7.29 60.73
CA ASP A 27 7.72 7.00 60.89
C ASP A 27 8.23 5.55 60.71
N ASP A 28 9.38 5.23 60.06
CA ASP A 28 10.68 5.91 60.01
C ASP A 28 11.53 5.44 58.79
N ASN A 29 12.59 6.21 58.51
CA ASN A 29 13.47 6.27 57.34
C ASN A 29 14.24 4.99 56.95
N THR A 30 14.50 4.80 55.64
CA THR A 30 15.87 4.74 55.05
C THR A 30 15.88 4.69 53.51
N HIS A 31 16.62 5.65 52.93
CA HIS A 31 17.29 5.79 51.62
C HIS A 31 16.82 5.14 50.29
N GLU A 32 16.85 6.03 49.28
CA GLU A 32 17.16 5.86 47.84
C GLU A 32 16.06 5.40 46.86
N GLN A 33 15.35 6.38 46.26
CA GLN A 33 15.12 6.47 44.81
C GLN A 33 14.55 7.85 44.42
N LYS A 34 14.99 8.37 43.26
CA LYS A 34 14.65 9.67 42.67
C LYS A 34 13.19 9.71 42.21
N PRO A 35 12.43 10.80 42.45
CA PRO A 35 11.19 11.03 41.74
C PRO A 35 11.37 12.02 40.57
N PHE A 36 10.85 11.58 39.43
CA PHE A 36 10.14 12.31 38.39
C PHE A 36 9.71 13.74 38.79
N ILE A 37 9.96 14.72 37.91
CA ILE A 37 9.36 16.07 37.99
C ILE A 37 8.59 16.34 36.70
N GLU A 38 7.35 16.77 36.88
CA GLU A 38 6.37 17.17 35.86
C GLU A 38 6.80 18.42 35.08
N PRO A 39 6.40 18.54 33.80
CA PRO A 39 6.74 19.67 32.93
C PRO A 39 5.77 20.85 33.12
N LEU A 40 6.03 21.66 34.15
CA LEU A 40 5.57 23.05 34.23
C LEU A 40 6.54 23.82 35.14
N ILE A 41 6.91 25.04 34.72
CA ILE A 41 7.88 26.00 35.31
C ILE A 41 9.27 25.86 34.63
N LEU A 42 9.72 26.75 33.73
CA LEU A 42 10.14 28.14 34.01
C LEU A 42 10.17 29.06 32.76
N SER A 43 9.23 30.02 32.75
CA SER A 43 9.44 31.49 32.66
C SER A 43 10.28 32.07 31.52
N GLN A 44 9.72 32.84 30.58
CA GLN A 44 9.35 34.26 30.73
C GLN A 44 10.26 35.11 31.63
N SER A 45 11.16 35.87 31.00
CA SER A 45 11.60 37.23 31.39
C SER A 45 12.40 37.77 30.18
N GLN A 46 12.30 38.99 29.66
CA GLN A 46 11.84 40.27 30.21
C GLN A 46 11.38 41.22 29.08
N CYS A 47 10.40 42.06 29.41
CA CYS A 47 10.06 43.28 28.67
C CYS A 47 11.02 44.43 29.03
N SER A 48 11.35 45.32 28.09
CA SER A 48 11.06 46.77 28.17
C SER A 48 11.73 47.57 27.05
N GLY A 49 10.99 48.51 26.45
CA GLY A 49 11.51 49.54 25.55
C GLY A 49 10.42 50.16 24.68
N GLY A 50 9.96 51.37 25.04
CA GLY A 50 8.81 52.07 24.45
C GLY A 50 8.97 52.62 23.02
N PRO A 51 8.04 53.48 22.57
CA PRO A 51 7.51 53.45 21.21
C PRO A 51 8.31 54.31 20.22
N GLN A 52 8.48 53.80 19.01
CA GLN A 52 8.96 54.59 17.87
C GLN A 52 7.95 54.51 16.74
N LYS A 53 7.37 55.65 16.40
CA LYS A 53 6.62 55.85 15.15
C LYS A 53 7.61 55.83 14.00
N THR A 54 7.44 54.89 13.08
CA THR A 54 7.99 54.97 11.73
C THR A 54 6.93 54.50 10.74
N THR A 55 6.42 55.47 9.99
CA THR A 55 5.77 55.29 8.71
C THR A 55 6.73 54.62 7.73
N GLN A 56 6.36 53.49 7.12
CA GLN A 56 6.69 53.22 5.72
C GLN A 56 5.94 52.02 5.13
N SER A 57 5.36 52.30 3.96
CA SER A 57 4.92 51.46 2.84
C SER A 57 4.46 50.03 3.10
N SER A 58 3.19 49.82 2.78
CA SER A 58 2.73 48.64 2.05
C SER A 58 3.71 48.29 0.93
N GLN A 59 4.53 47.26 1.14
CA GLN A 59 5.13 46.52 0.05
C GLN A 59 4.16 45.38 -0.26
N ASP A 60 3.46 45.51 -1.39
CA ASP A 60 2.88 44.37 -2.07
C ASP A 60 3.97 43.32 -2.23
N THR A 61 3.84 42.19 -1.53
CA THR A 61 4.60 40.99 -1.81
C THR A 61 4.18 40.52 -3.19
N LEU A 62 4.95 40.91 -4.20
CA LEU A 62 4.84 40.37 -5.55
C LEU A 62 4.99 38.84 -5.45
N LEU A 63 3.88 38.14 -5.68
CA LEU A 63 3.84 36.70 -5.91
C LEU A 63 4.86 36.37 -7.00
N GLU A 64 5.71 35.36 -6.78
CA GLU A 64 6.46 34.74 -7.88
C GLU A 64 5.46 34.32 -8.98
N THR A 65 5.48 35.04 -10.10
CA THR A 65 4.50 34.91 -11.19
C THR A 65 4.79 33.75 -12.14
N SER A 66 5.80 32.91 -11.92
CA SER A 66 6.08 31.80 -12.83
C SER A 66 6.92 30.68 -12.20
N ILE A 67 6.27 29.76 -11.49
CA ILE A 67 6.75 28.38 -11.42
C ILE A 67 5.97 27.62 -12.49
N SER A 68 6.67 27.15 -13.52
CA SER A 68 6.10 26.36 -14.60
C SER A 68 6.84 25.03 -14.71
N PHE A 69 6.06 23.97 -14.94
CA PHE A 69 6.54 22.66 -15.32
C PHE A 69 6.16 22.45 -16.78
N ASP A 70 7.08 21.94 -17.59
CA ASP A 70 6.79 21.67 -19.00
C ASP A 70 6.27 20.24 -19.14
N PHE A 71 5.07 20.10 -19.69
CA PHE A 71 4.50 18.81 -20.05
C PHE A 71 4.35 18.73 -21.56
N ALA A 72 4.55 17.54 -22.11
CA ALA A 72 4.34 17.27 -23.52
C ALA A 72 2.84 17.25 -23.86
N LYS A 73 2.54 17.13 -25.16
CA LYS A 73 1.17 16.96 -25.65
C LYS A 73 0.49 15.80 -24.90
N PRO A 74 -0.73 16.01 -24.38
CA PRO A 74 -1.39 14.97 -23.61
C PRO A 74 -1.77 13.75 -24.46
N PHE A 75 -1.76 12.60 -23.80
CA PHE A 75 -2.19 11.32 -24.32
C PHE A 75 -3.73 11.29 -24.41
N PRO A 76 -4.30 11.15 -25.61
CA PRO A 76 -5.76 11.13 -25.76
C PRO A 76 -6.32 9.77 -25.34
N LEU A 77 -7.48 9.78 -24.67
CA LEU A 77 -8.25 8.57 -24.40
C LEU A 77 -9.36 8.37 -25.43
N PRO A 78 -9.74 7.12 -25.74
CA PRO A 78 -10.91 6.85 -26.56
C PRO A 78 -12.18 7.48 -25.96
N ASN A 79 -13.08 8.01 -26.79
CA ASN A 79 -14.29 8.71 -26.34
C ASN A 79 -15.17 7.87 -25.41
N ASN A 80 -15.26 6.56 -25.64
CA ASN A 80 -16.03 5.66 -24.76
C ASN A 80 -15.42 5.55 -23.37
N ILE A 81 -14.09 5.66 -23.24
CA ILE A 81 -13.38 5.65 -21.96
C ILE A 81 -13.55 7.01 -21.25
N ALA A 82 -13.26 8.11 -21.94
CA ALA A 82 -13.41 9.46 -21.37
C ALA A 82 -14.83 9.70 -20.83
N LYS A 83 -15.85 9.12 -21.47
CA LYS A 83 -17.26 9.23 -21.03
C LYS A 83 -17.53 8.60 -19.65
N ILE A 84 -16.76 7.62 -19.21
CA ILE A 84 -16.89 7.01 -17.87
C ILE A 84 -16.54 8.05 -16.79
N PHE A 85 -15.63 8.96 -17.09
CA PHE A 85 -15.16 10.03 -16.21
C PHE A 85 -15.85 11.38 -16.47
N HIS A 86 -16.92 11.38 -17.27
CA HIS A 86 -17.59 12.62 -17.66
C HIS A 86 -18.16 13.36 -16.46
N TYR A 87 -17.73 14.61 -16.29
CA TYR A 87 -18.28 15.50 -15.27
C TYR A 87 -18.61 16.86 -15.91
N PRO A 88 -19.90 17.23 -16.01
CA PRO A 88 -20.30 18.43 -16.73
C PRO A 88 -19.82 19.70 -16.02
N ILE A 89 -19.10 20.54 -16.77
CA ILE A 89 -18.54 21.82 -16.30
C ILE A 89 -19.10 22.99 -17.12
N SER A 90 -18.92 24.23 -16.63
CA SER A 90 -19.48 25.46 -17.23
C SER A 90 -18.76 25.93 -18.51
N THR A 91 -18.31 25.01 -19.36
CA THR A 91 -17.83 25.30 -20.73
C THR A 91 -18.90 24.99 -21.76
N SER A 92 -18.92 25.78 -22.85
CA SER A 92 -19.74 25.47 -24.04
C SER A 92 -18.95 24.73 -25.11
N ASN A 93 -17.63 24.59 -24.94
CA ASN A 93 -16.76 23.94 -25.90
C ASN A 93 -16.64 22.44 -25.58
N LYS A 94 -17.14 21.61 -26.49
CA LYS A 94 -17.13 20.14 -26.34
C LYS A 94 -15.73 19.55 -26.28
N ASP A 95 -14.75 20.15 -26.97
CA ASP A 95 -13.37 19.67 -26.94
C ASP A 95 -12.70 20.02 -25.60
N ALA A 96 -13.01 21.19 -25.02
CA ALA A 96 -12.55 21.54 -23.67
C ALA A 96 -13.14 20.58 -22.63
N GLN A 97 -14.43 20.27 -22.70
CA GLN A 97 -15.08 19.26 -21.85
C GLN A 97 -14.41 17.88 -21.99
N HIS A 98 -14.13 17.44 -23.22
CA HIS A 98 -13.49 16.15 -23.45
C HIS A 98 -12.08 16.06 -22.84
N TRP A 99 -11.27 17.12 -22.97
CA TRP A 99 -9.94 17.17 -22.35
C TRP A 99 -10.01 17.29 -20.82
N PHE A 100 -11.04 17.96 -20.29
CA PHE A 100 -11.31 17.97 -18.85
C PHE A 100 -11.65 16.56 -18.34
N ASP A 101 -12.55 15.83 -19.02
CA ASP A 101 -12.90 14.44 -18.68
C ASP A 101 -11.68 13.51 -18.80
N THR A 102 -10.80 13.75 -19.79
CA THR A 102 -9.53 13.03 -19.95
C THR A 102 -8.57 13.31 -18.77
N GLY A 103 -8.51 14.56 -18.30
CA GLY A 103 -7.76 14.93 -17.11
C GLY A 103 -8.27 14.22 -15.85
N LEU A 104 -9.59 14.12 -15.68
CA LEU A 104 -10.21 13.36 -14.58
C LEU A 104 -9.90 11.86 -14.65
N ALA A 105 -9.88 11.27 -15.85
CA ALA A 105 -9.50 9.88 -16.04
C ALA A 105 -8.05 9.62 -15.60
N HIS A 106 -7.12 10.52 -15.96
CA HIS A 106 -5.73 10.40 -15.52
C HIS A 106 -5.53 10.74 -14.04
N MET A 107 -6.35 11.60 -13.46
CA MET A 107 -6.39 11.81 -12.01
C MET A 107 -6.80 10.53 -11.28
N ALA A 108 -7.91 9.90 -11.69
CA ALA A 108 -8.32 8.62 -11.12
C ALA A 108 -7.28 7.52 -11.35
N ASN A 109 -6.52 7.57 -12.45
CA ASN A 109 -5.40 6.65 -12.69
C ASN A 109 -4.11 7.03 -11.93
N PHE A 110 -4.14 8.06 -11.08
CA PHE A 110 -2.97 8.61 -10.39
C PHE A 110 -1.78 8.98 -11.31
N ASN A 111 -2.06 9.26 -12.58
CA ASN A 111 -1.08 9.76 -13.53
C ASN A 111 -1.18 11.30 -13.61
N HIS A 112 -0.70 11.95 -12.56
CA HIS A 112 -0.89 13.40 -12.35
C HIS A 112 -0.25 14.25 -13.45
N ASP A 113 0.92 13.86 -13.97
CA ASP A 113 1.59 14.62 -15.03
C ASP A 113 0.77 14.63 -16.33
N GLU A 114 0.16 13.48 -16.67
CA GLU A 114 -0.74 13.38 -17.82
C GLU A 114 -2.08 14.10 -17.58
N ALA A 115 -2.59 14.06 -16.35
CA ALA A 115 -3.77 14.84 -15.97
C ALA A 115 -3.54 16.35 -16.13
N ILE A 116 -2.40 16.88 -15.66
CA ILE A 116 -2.03 18.29 -15.82
C ILE A 116 -1.96 18.68 -17.30
N ALA A 117 -1.31 17.84 -18.12
CA ALA A 117 -1.22 18.07 -19.56
C ALA A 117 -2.61 18.14 -20.23
N ALA A 118 -3.54 17.25 -19.84
CA ALA A 118 -4.90 17.24 -20.35
C ALA A 118 -5.70 18.47 -19.91
N PHE A 119 -5.63 18.86 -18.63
CA PHE A 119 -6.30 20.06 -18.13
C PHE A 119 -5.78 21.34 -18.79
N ARG A 120 -4.46 21.46 -18.98
CA ARG A 120 -3.87 22.57 -19.73
C ARG A 120 -4.33 22.60 -21.19
N LYS A 121 -4.50 21.43 -21.81
CA LYS A 121 -5.07 21.37 -23.16
C LYS A 121 -6.51 21.88 -23.21
N ALA A 122 -7.32 21.59 -22.18
CA ALA A 122 -8.65 22.16 -22.06
C ALA A 122 -8.61 23.69 -21.87
N GLN A 123 -7.66 24.22 -21.09
CA GLN A 123 -7.45 25.67 -20.90
C GLN A 123 -7.03 26.38 -22.20
N GLU A 124 -6.19 25.76 -23.04
CA GLU A 124 -5.83 26.31 -24.35
C GLU A 124 -7.05 26.48 -25.27
N ILE A 125 -8.02 25.57 -25.15
CA ILE A 125 -9.25 25.56 -25.96
C ILE A 125 -10.29 26.53 -25.40
N ASP A 126 -10.41 26.61 -24.08
CA ASP A 126 -11.30 27.52 -23.36
C ASP A 126 -10.60 28.15 -22.15
N ALA A 127 -10.01 29.33 -22.37
CA ALA A 127 -9.28 30.08 -21.33
C ALA A 127 -10.17 30.62 -20.20
N ASN A 128 -11.50 30.54 -20.33
CA ASN A 128 -12.45 30.93 -19.28
C ASN A 128 -12.99 29.72 -18.49
N CYS A 129 -12.55 28.50 -18.83
CA CYS A 129 -12.95 27.28 -18.12
C CYS A 129 -12.35 27.24 -16.70
N ALA A 130 -13.11 27.70 -15.70
CA ALA A 130 -12.67 27.72 -14.30
C ALA A 130 -12.26 26.31 -13.80
N MET A 131 -13.02 25.29 -14.16
CA MET A 131 -12.75 23.91 -13.75
C MET A 131 -11.50 23.31 -14.40
N CYS A 132 -11.10 23.78 -15.58
CA CYS A 132 -9.87 23.33 -16.22
C CYS A 132 -8.63 23.81 -15.45
N TYR A 133 -8.69 24.98 -14.81
CA TYR A 133 -7.65 25.44 -13.88
C TYR A 133 -7.74 24.75 -12.51
N TRP A 134 -8.96 24.46 -12.03
CA TRP A 134 -9.16 23.65 -10.82
C TRP A 134 -8.55 22.25 -10.96
N GLY A 135 -8.76 21.60 -12.11
CA GLY A 135 -8.22 20.26 -12.38
C GLY A 135 -6.70 20.25 -12.37
N GLU A 136 -6.05 21.23 -13.01
CA GLU A 136 -4.59 21.40 -12.92
C GLU A 136 -4.14 21.60 -11.47
N GLY A 137 -4.83 22.46 -10.72
CA GLY A 137 -4.56 22.68 -9.30
C GLY A 137 -4.63 21.40 -8.48
N LEU A 138 -5.67 20.60 -8.70
CA LEU A 138 -5.90 19.33 -8.01
C LEU A 138 -4.74 18.35 -8.26
N SER A 139 -4.28 18.24 -9.51
CA SER A 139 -3.20 17.31 -9.91
C SER A 139 -1.83 17.64 -9.34
N PHE A 140 -1.60 18.85 -8.83
CA PHE A 140 -0.36 19.22 -8.16
C PHE A 140 -0.33 18.88 -6.66
N GLY A 141 -1.46 18.45 -6.09
CA GLY A 141 -1.53 17.98 -4.71
C GLY A 141 -0.82 16.65 -4.48
N SER A 142 -0.70 16.27 -3.21
CA SER A 142 -0.37 14.89 -2.85
C SER A 142 -1.47 13.91 -3.26
N ASN A 143 -1.15 12.63 -3.24
CA ASN A 143 -2.14 11.57 -3.14
C ASN A 143 -1.58 10.47 -2.23
N ILE A 144 -2.31 9.37 -2.09
CA ILE A 144 -1.92 8.24 -1.24
C ILE A 144 -0.54 7.63 -1.59
N ASN A 145 -0.07 7.78 -2.83
CA ASN A 145 1.17 7.19 -3.36
C ASN A 145 2.28 8.22 -3.62
N ALA A 146 1.96 9.51 -3.59
CA ALA A 146 2.86 10.59 -3.94
C ALA A 146 2.82 11.69 -2.86
N PRO A 147 3.87 11.83 -2.03
CA PRO A 147 3.92 12.85 -1.01
C PRO A 147 3.94 14.26 -1.62
N PHE A 148 3.52 15.25 -0.84
CA PHE A 148 3.51 16.63 -1.26
C PHE A 148 4.92 17.16 -1.57
N ASP A 149 5.10 17.73 -2.76
CA ASP A 149 6.28 18.50 -3.13
C ASP A 149 5.96 20.00 -3.16
N ALA A 150 6.75 20.80 -2.45
CA ALA A 150 6.49 22.23 -2.28
C ALA A 150 6.57 23.02 -3.60
N LYS A 151 7.43 22.61 -4.53
CA LYS A 151 7.58 23.29 -5.83
C LYS A 151 6.38 22.98 -6.73
N ARG A 152 5.92 21.73 -6.76
CA ARG A 152 4.66 21.32 -7.43
C ARG A 152 3.47 22.03 -6.80
N GLY A 153 3.38 22.06 -5.48
CA GLY A 153 2.33 22.75 -4.75
C GLY A 153 2.24 24.25 -5.05
N ALA A 154 3.37 24.92 -5.27
CA ALA A 154 3.38 26.33 -5.66
C ALA A 154 2.75 26.55 -7.05
N ALA A 155 2.98 25.65 -8.01
CA ALA A 155 2.27 25.67 -9.30
C ALA A 155 0.77 25.37 -9.15
N GLY A 156 0.42 24.41 -8.28
CA GLY A 156 -0.97 24.12 -7.91
C GLY A 156 -1.69 25.34 -7.35
N LEU A 157 -1.09 26.05 -6.41
CA LEU A 157 -1.65 27.28 -5.83
C LEU A 157 -1.93 28.34 -6.90
N ILE A 158 -1.03 28.52 -7.89
CA ILE A 158 -1.23 29.47 -8.99
C ILE A 158 -2.46 29.06 -9.83
N ALA A 159 -2.58 27.78 -10.18
CA ALA A 159 -3.71 27.28 -10.96
C ALA A 159 -5.05 27.46 -10.21
N VAL A 160 -5.07 27.17 -8.90
CA VAL A 160 -6.27 27.35 -8.06
C VAL A 160 -6.65 28.82 -7.94
N GLN A 161 -5.69 29.72 -7.74
CA GLN A 161 -5.95 31.16 -7.73
C GLN A 161 -6.55 31.63 -9.06
N LYS A 162 -6.06 31.11 -10.20
CA LYS A 162 -6.65 31.39 -11.51
C LYS A 162 -8.09 30.89 -11.59
N ALA A 163 -8.37 29.67 -11.12
CA ALA A 163 -9.73 29.13 -11.04
C ALA A 163 -10.67 30.02 -10.21
N GLN A 164 -10.20 30.54 -9.07
CA GLN A 164 -10.97 31.46 -8.23
C GLN A 164 -11.34 32.76 -8.97
N THR A 165 -10.45 33.32 -9.79
CA THR A 165 -10.77 34.53 -10.58
C THR A 165 -11.89 34.30 -11.60
N LEU A 166 -12.09 33.05 -12.03
CA LEU A 166 -13.10 32.64 -13.02
C LEU A 166 -14.36 32.03 -12.37
N ALA A 167 -14.38 31.84 -11.05
CA ALA A 167 -15.46 31.14 -10.36
C ALA A 167 -16.82 31.85 -10.47
N ASN A 168 -16.84 33.17 -10.67
CA ASN A 168 -18.07 33.94 -10.85
C ASN A 168 -18.85 33.57 -12.13
N SER A 169 -18.18 32.97 -13.12
CA SER A 169 -18.82 32.44 -14.34
C SER A 169 -19.10 30.95 -14.28
N ALA A 170 -18.76 30.28 -13.18
CA ALA A 170 -18.99 28.86 -12.96
C ALA A 170 -20.34 28.61 -12.27
N SER A 171 -20.83 27.38 -12.32
CA SER A 171 -21.99 26.96 -11.53
C SER A 171 -21.68 26.99 -10.02
N ASN A 172 -22.71 27.06 -9.16
CA ASN A 172 -22.52 27.05 -7.70
C ASN A 172 -21.73 25.82 -7.22
N ARG A 173 -21.94 24.66 -7.87
CA ARG A 173 -21.24 23.41 -7.57
C ARG A 173 -19.75 23.49 -7.91
N GLU A 174 -19.43 24.04 -9.07
CA GLU A 174 -18.04 24.28 -9.48
C GLU A 174 -17.35 25.31 -8.58
N ALA A 175 -18.04 26.39 -8.23
CA ALA A 175 -17.54 27.40 -7.29
C ALA A 175 -17.26 26.80 -5.90
N ALA A 176 -18.07 25.85 -5.43
CA ALA A 176 -17.85 25.14 -4.17
C ALA A 176 -16.58 24.26 -4.23
N LEU A 177 -16.37 23.49 -5.30
CA LEU A 177 -15.16 22.69 -5.52
C LEU A 177 -13.89 23.56 -5.60
N ILE A 178 -13.97 24.68 -6.31
CA ILE A 178 -12.88 25.67 -6.39
C ILE A 178 -12.59 26.26 -5.00
N GLY A 179 -13.63 26.62 -4.25
CA GLY A 179 -13.51 27.14 -2.89
C GLY A 179 -12.85 26.14 -1.94
N ALA A 180 -13.22 24.85 -2.02
CA ALA A 180 -12.59 23.79 -1.24
C ALA A 180 -11.11 23.61 -1.61
N LEU A 181 -10.79 23.48 -2.90
CA LEU A 181 -9.40 23.29 -3.34
C LEU A 181 -8.50 24.48 -2.96
N ALA A 182 -9.04 25.70 -2.91
CA ALA A 182 -8.31 26.88 -2.44
C ALA A 182 -7.82 26.78 -0.99
N THR A 183 -8.43 25.94 -0.16
CA THR A 183 -7.94 25.71 1.21
C THR A 183 -6.81 24.70 1.28
N ARG A 184 -6.55 23.93 0.20
CA ARG A 184 -5.51 22.90 0.15
C ARG A 184 -4.11 23.50 0.20
N TYR A 185 -3.89 24.70 -0.32
CA TYR A 185 -2.57 25.31 -0.40
C TYR A 185 -2.48 26.60 0.41
N SER A 186 -1.36 26.80 1.10
CA SER A 186 -1.01 28.09 1.70
C SER A 186 0.47 28.38 1.56
N LYS A 187 0.84 29.67 1.67
CA LYS A 187 2.25 30.07 1.77
C LYS A 187 2.60 30.36 3.23
N LEU A 188 3.71 29.80 3.68
CA LEU A 188 4.31 30.14 4.96
C LEU A 188 4.99 31.52 4.90
N GLU A 189 5.39 32.04 6.06
CA GLU A 189 6.11 33.33 6.17
C GLU A 189 7.43 33.34 5.40
N ASP A 190 8.09 32.17 5.26
CA ASP A 190 9.31 31.99 4.49
C ASP A 190 9.08 31.86 2.97
N GLY A 191 7.82 31.96 2.52
CA GLY A 191 7.41 31.86 1.11
C GLY A 191 7.20 30.45 0.60
N LYS A 192 7.53 29.40 1.37
CA LYS A 192 7.33 28.01 0.97
C LYS A 192 5.84 27.69 0.90
N THR A 193 5.42 27.02 -0.18
CA THR A 193 4.05 26.52 -0.29
C THR A 193 3.93 25.20 0.48
N VAL A 194 2.87 25.07 1.27
CA VAL A 194 2.52 23.86 2.02
C VAL A 194 1.13 23.39 1.64
N GLU A 195 0.88 22.11 1.90
CA GLU A 195 -0.43 21.49 1.77
C GLU A 195 -1.13 21.39 3.14
N ASN A 196 -2.40 21.79 3.18
CA ASN A 196 -3.28 21.69 4.34
C ASN A 196 -4.32 20.59 4.09
N ALA A 197 -3.87 19.34 3.96
CA ALA A 197 -4.72 18.19 3.61
C ALA A 197 -5.97 18.08 4.51
N GLU A 198 -5.80 18.25 5.82
CA GLU A 198 -6.90 18.26 6.80
C GLU A 198 -7.95 19.35 6.57
N THR A 199 -7.50 20.55 6.20
CA THR A 199 -8.40 21.68 5.91
C THR A 199 -9.15 21.43 4.60
N TYR A 200 -8.45 20.94 3.58
CA TYR A 200 -9.07 20.55 2.32
C TYR A 200 -10.10 19.43 2.49
N ALA A 201 -9.78 18.39 3.25
CA ALA A 201 -10.70 17.29 3.55
C ALA A 201 -11.98 17.78 4.26
N LYS A 202 -11.85 18.70 5.23
CA LYS A 202 -13.01 19.33 5.89
C LYS A 202 -13.86 20.16 4.93
N ALA A 203 -13.21 20.92 4.05
CA ALA A 203 -13.92 21.71 3.04
C ALA A 203 -14.66 20.80 2.06
N MET A 204 -14.01 19.75 1.54
CA MET A 204 -14.62 18.77 0.66
C MET A 204 -15.76 18.00 1.32
N HIS A 205 -15.67 17.70 2.62
CA HIS A 205 -16.78 17.11 3.35
C HIS A 205 -18.01 18.04 3.37
N THR A 206 -17.80 19.34 3.53
CA THR A 206 -18.90 20.33 3.47
C THR A 206 -19.53 20.34 2.08
N VAL A 207 -18.71 20.32 1.01
CA VAL A 207 -19.21 20.24 -0.37
C VAL A 207 -19.99 18.94 -0.61
N ALA A 208 -19.50 17.81 -0.09
CA ALA A 208 -20.19 16.52 -0.20
C ALA A 208 -21.55 16.50 0.51
N GLN A 209 -21.71 17.24 1.63
CA GLN A 209 -23.00 17.38 2.30
C GLN A 209 -24.00 18.20 1.47
N ASP A 210 -23.52 19.28 0.83
CA ASP A 210 -24.35 20.16 0.00
C ASP A 210 -24.76 19.51 -1.34
N TYR A 211 -23.96 18.55 -1.83
CA TYR A 211 -24.16 17.84 -3.10
C TYR A 211 -24.10 16.31 -2.92
N ALA A 212 -24.89 15.80 -1.97
CA ALA A 212 -24.85 14.39 -1.55
C ALA A 212 -25.33 13.37 -2.61
N ASP A 213 -25.90 13.83 -3.73
CA ASP A 213 -26.30 13.01 -4.88
C ASP A 213 -25.27 13.01 -6.02
N ASP A 214 -24.13 13.70 -5.85
CA ASP A 214 -23.07 13.79 -6.85
C ASP A 214 -21.92 12.81 -6.51
N LYS A 215 -21.93 11.65 -7.17
CA LYS A 215 -20.93 10.59 -7.00
C LYS A 215 -19.48 11.09 -7.18
N THR A 216 -19.25 12.07 -8.05
CA THR A 216 -17.90 12.60 -8.30
C THR A 216 -17.44 13.42 -7.10
N ILE A 217 -18.30 14.26 -6.55
CA ILE A 217 -17.99 15.05 -5.33
C ILE A 217 -17.78 14.14 -4.13
N LEU A 218 -18.65 13.13 -3.93
CA LEU A 218 -18.49 12.14 -2.86
C LEU A 218 -17.14 11.42 -2.96
N THR A 219 -16.74 11.03 -4.17
CA THR A 219 -15.45 10.37 -4.42
C THR A 219 -14.26 11.30 -4.16
N LEU A 220 -14.31 12.55 -4.62
CA LEU A 220 -13.26 13.54 -4.35
C LEU A 220 -13.13 13.86 -2.85
N ALA A 221 -14.25 13.85 -2.11
CA ALA A 221 -14.23 14.01 -0.66
C ALA A 221 -13.63 12.79 0.05
N ALA A 222 -13.88 11.59 -0.45
CA ALA A 222 -13.26 10.37 0.03
C ALA A 222 -11.73 10.38 -0.21
N GLU A 223 -11.29 10.74 -1.41
CA GLU A 223 -9.86 10.91 -1.74
C GLU A 223 -9.20 11.93 -0.81
N ALA A 224 -9.83 13.10 -0.63
CA ALA A 224 -9.30 14.14 0.28
C ALA A 224 -9.16 13.63 1.72
N ASN A 225 -10.07 12.77 2.21
CA ASN A 225 -9.91 12.11 3.50
C ASN A 225 -8.74 11.12 3.49
N MET A 226 -8.59 10.30 2.44
CA MET A 226 -7.51 9.33 2.32
C MET A 226 -6.12 9.99 2.35
N ASP A 227 -5.98 11.15 1.69
CA ASP A 227 -4.74 11.93 1.64
C ASP A 227 -4.29 12.48 3.01
N THR A 228 -5.18 12.53 4.02
CA THR A 228 -4.80 12.92 5.39
C THR A 228 -4.08 11.82 6.16
N GLN A 229 -4.22 10.56 5.72
CA GLN A 229 -3.70 9.38 6.40
C GLN A 229 -3.31 8.30 5.36
N PRO A 230 -2.37 8.61 4.44
CA PRO A 230 -2.00 7.71 3.35
C PRO A 230 -1.55 6.35 3.90
N TRP A 231 -2.11 5.27 3.36
CA TRP A 231 -1.82 3.88 3.76
C TRP A 231 -2.14 3.50 5.23
N ASP A 232 -2.73 4.40 6.02
CA ASP A 232 -2.96 4.23 7.46
C ASP A 232 -4.47 4.24 7.78
N TYR A 233 -5.24 3.38 7.10
CA TYR A 233 -6.71 3.40 7.13
C TYR A 233 -7.33 2.59 8.27
N TRP A 234 -6.60 1.64 8.86
CA TRP A 234 -7.15 0.71 9.85
C TRP A 234 -6.29 0.66 11.10
N GLU A 235 -6.95 0.51 12.25
CA GLU A 235 -6.25 0.25 13.51
C GLU A 235 -5.54 -1.10 13.49
N ALA A 236 -4.63 -1.31 14.46
CA ALA A 236 -3.99 -2.61 14.66
C ALA A 236 -5.02 -3.74 14.70
N GLY A 237 -4.78 -4.80 13.92
CA GLY A 237 -5.73 -5.90 13.73
C GLY A 237 -6.74 -5.69 12.59
N ALA A 238 -6.67 -4.57 11.88
CA ALA A 238 -7.31 -4.32 10.59
C ALA A 238 -8.86 -4.41 10.57
N ARG A 239 -9.50 -4.25 11.74
CA ARG A 239 -10.97 -4.41 11.91
C ARG A 239 -11.70 -3.11 12.15
N THR A 240 -11.07 -2.17 12.84
CA THR A 240 -11.66 -0.88 13.17
C THR A 240 -11.08 0.17 12.23
N PRO A 241 -11.92 0.92 11.49
CA PRO A 241 -11.46 2.06 10.70
C PRO A 241 -10.75 3.09 11.59
N LYS A 242 -9.62 3.63 11.14
CA LYS A 242 -8.83 4.63 11.85
C LYS A 242 -9.20 6.04 11.38
N GLY A 243 -9.27 7.00 12.30
CA GLY A 243 -9.39 8.42 11.95
C GLY A 243 -10.62 8.70 11.06
N ARG A 244 -10.37 9.19 9.84
CA ARG A 244 -11.40 9.55 8.84
C ARG A 244 -11.90 8.37 8.01
N THR A 245 -11.33 7.18 8.14
CA THR A 245 -11.66 6.03 7.28
C THR A 245 -13.14 5.63 7.34
N GLU A 246 -13.80 5.71 8.50
CA GLU A 246 -15.24 5.42 8.58
C GLU A 246 -16.05 6.36 7.68
N GLN A 247 -15.78 7.66 7.73
CA GLN A 247 -16.40 8.65 6.86
C GLN A 247 -16.01 8.45 5.38
N THR A 248 -14.77 8.06 5.09
CA THR A 248 -14.34 7.70 3.73
C THR A 248 -15.17 6.55 3.17
N LEU A 249 -15.40 5.50 3.96
CA LEU A 249 -16.23 4.36 3.57
C LEU A 249 -17.68 4.78 3.32
N GLU A 250 -18.27 5.62 4.18
CA GLU A 250 -19.63 6.15 3.99
C GLU A 250 -19.78 6.93 2.68
N LEU A 251 -18.80 7.80 2.37
CA LEU A 251 -18.79 8.58 1.12
C LEU A 251 -18.70 7.67 -0.12
N LEU A 252 -17.78 6.70 -0.11
CA LEU A 252 -17.59 5.77 -1.22
C LEU A 252 -18.79 4.84 -1.41
N GLU A 253 -19.37 4.32 -0.33
CA GLU A 253 -20.55 3.46 -0.39
C GLU A 253 -21.77 4.21 -0.88
N THR A 254 -21.92 5.48 -0.49
CA THR A 254 -22.96 6.34 -1.04
C THR A 254 -22.75 6.57 -2.54
N ALA A 255 -21.52 6.88 -2.97
CA ALA A 255 -21.19 7.07 -4.38
C ALA A 255 -21.46 5.79 -5.21
N LEU A 256 -21.05 4.63 -4.71
CA LEU A 256 -21.29 3.32 -5.33
C LEU A 256 -22.77 2.91 -5.34
N SER A 257 -23.57 3.44 -4.41
CA SER A 257 -25.03 3.23 -4.44
C SER A 257 -25.72 4.05 -5.55
N ILE A 258 -25.15 5.21 -5.90
CA ILE A 258 -25.62 6.07 -7.01
C ILE A 258 -25.20 5.47 -8.35
N ASP A 259 -23.94 5.05 -8.45
CA ASP A 259 -23.40 4.38 -9.64
C ASP A 259 -22.38 3.29 -9.25
N PRO A 260 -22.77 2.01 -9.26
CA PRO A 260 -21.90 0.90 -8.87
C PRO A 260 -20.82 0.60 -9.92
N GLU A 261 -20.84 1.25 -11.09
CA GLU A 261 -19.86 1.09 -12.16
C GLU A 261 -18.88 2.27 -12.22
N PHE A 262 -18.99 3.25 -11.32
CA PHE A 262 -18.13 4.43 -11.38
C PHE A 262 -16.69 4.12 -10.96
N ALA A 263 -15.80 3.98 -11.94
CA ALA A 263 -14.41 3.55 -11.76
C ALA A 263 -13.64 4.29 -10.64
N PRO A 264 -13.73 5.64 -10.51
CA PRO A 264 -13.05 6.36 -9.43
C PRO A 264 -13.49 5.93 -8.03
N SER A 265 -14.79 5.69 -7.80
CA SER A 265 -15.25 5.22 -6.48
C SER A 265 -14.81 3.78 -6.23
N ILE A 266 -14.84 2.92 -7.25
CA ILE A 266 -14.37 1.53 -7.12
C ILE A 266 -12.89 1.50 -6.75
N HIS A 267 -12.06 2.28 -7.45
CA HIS A 267 -10.62 2.41 -7.20
C HIS A 267 -10.33 2.74 -5.74
N LEU A 268 -10.89 3.83 -5.23
CA LEU A 268 -10.66 4.24 -3.84
C LEU A 268 -11.25 3.26 -2.83
N TYR A 269 -12.36 2.58 -3.17
CA TYR A 269 -12.95 1.56 -2.31
C TYR A 269 -12.07 0.33 -2.18
N ILE A 270 -11.40 -0.09 -3.26
CA ILE A 270 -10.39 -1.15 -3.22
C ILE A 270 -9.27 -0.76 -2.25
N HIS A 271 -8.63 0.40 -2.46
CA HIS A 271 -7.55 0.86 -1.59
C HIS A 271 -7.97 1.01 -0.12
N THR A 272 -9.14 1.56 0.13
CA THR A 272 -9.63 1.76 1.50
C THR A 272 -9.89 0.42 2.22
N THR A 273 -10.16 -0.67 1.50
CA THR A 273 -10.62 -1.94 2.09
C THR A 273 -9.62 -3.09 2.00
N GLU A 274 -8.61 -3.01 1.13
CA GLU A 274 -7.65 -4.09 0.89
C GLU A 274 -6.85 -4.49 2.14
N ALA A 275 -6.46 -3.52 2.96
CA ALA A 275 -5.71 -3.77 4.20
C ALA A 275 -6.58 -4.38 5.32
N SER A 276 -7.91 -4.33 5.20
CA SER A 276 -8.86 -4.73 6.25
C SER A 276 -8.93 -6.25 6.46
N VAL A 277 -9.66 -6.67 7.51
CA VAL A 277 -10.07 -8.08 7.70
C VAL A 277 -11.28 -8.48 6.84
N ASN A 278 -11.85 -7.56 6.06
CA ASN A 278 -12.97 -7.83 5.17
C ASN A 278 -12.74 -7.28 3.75
N PRO A 279 -11.68 -7.70 3.04
CA PRO A 279 -11.43 -7.27 1.66
C PRO A 279 -12.51 -7.77 0.68
N PHE A 280 -13.25 -8.83 1.02
CA PHE A 280 -14.36 -9.39 0.22
C PHE A 280 -15.43 -8.36 -0.15
N ARG A 281 -15.60 -7.31 0.65
CA ARG A 281 -16.57 -6.25 0.38
C ARG A 281 -16.32 -5.52 -0.94
N ALA A 282 -15.07 -5.49 -1.43
CA ALA A 282 -14.70 -4.87 -2.69
C ALA A 282 -14.78 -5.83 -3.90
N GLU A 283 -14.94 -7.15 -3.69
CA GLU A 283 -14.79 -8.16 -4.75
C GLU A 283 -15.71 -7.91 -5.94
N LYS A 284 -17.00 -7.67 -5.70
CA LYS A 284 -17.97 -7.37 -6.78
C LYS A 284 -17.55 -6.13 -7.58
N TYR A 285 -17.02 -5.11 -6.91
CA TYR A 285 -16.59 -3.89 -7.57
C TYR A 285 -15.28 -4.10 -8.33
N ALA A 286 -14.34 -4.88 -7.80
CA ALA A 286 -13.14 -5.31 -8.51
C ALA A 286 -13.49 -6.08 -9.80
N ASP A 287 -14.47 -7.00 -9.73
CA ASP A 287 -14.99 -7.72 -10.90
C ASP A 287 -15.60 -6.77 -11.94
N THR A 288 -16.35 -5.75 -11.49
CA THR A 288 -16.90 -4.71 -12.37
C THR A 288 -15.78 -3.91 -13.05
N LEU A 289 -14.80 -3.42 -12.29
CA LEU A 289 -13.70 -2.60 -12.81
C LEU A 289 -12.84 -3.36 -13.82
N ALA A 290 -12.57 -4.65 -13.56
CA ALA A 290 -11.85 -5.52 -14.48
C ALA A 290 -12.52 -5.65 -15.87
N GLN A 291 -13.84 -5.48 -15.95
CA GLN A 291 -14.60 -5.59 -17.21
C GLN A 291 -14.63 -4.28 -18.03
N GLN A 292 -14.20 -3.16 -17.45
CA GLN A 292 -14.36 -1.84 -18.08
C GLN A 292 -13.33 -1.53 -19.17
N ASN A 293 -12.21 -2.26 -19.23
CA ASN A 293 -11.18 -2.10 -20.26
C ASN A 293 -10.71 -0.64 -20.42
N LEU A 294 -10.39 0.02 -19.30
CA LEU A 294 -10.16 1.46 -19.24
C LEU A 294 -8.93 1.95 -20.04
N GLY A 295 -7.98 1.07 -20.35
CA GLY A 295 -6.79 1.43 -21.13
C GLY A 295 -5.82 2.38 -20.42
N VAL A 296 -5.98 2.54 -19.10
CA VAL A 296 -5.06 3.28 -18.22
C VAL A 296 -4.59 2.33 -17.12
N GLY A 297 -3.28 2.09 -17.05
CA GLY A 297 -2.77 0.85 -16.44
C GLY A 297 -3.04 0.72 -14.94
N HIS A 298 -2.90 1.77 -14.14
CA HIS A 298 -3.17 1.70 -12.71
C HIS A 298 -4.63 1.31 -12.42
N LEU A 299 -5.63 1.94 -13.06
CA LEU A 299 -7.04 1.54 -12.86
C LEU A 299 -7.33 0.12 -13.36
N VAL A 300 -6.70 -0.30 -14.47
CA VAL A 300 -6.84 -1.67 -14.99
C VAL A 300 -6.23 -2.69 -14.01
N HIS A 301 -5.16 -2.29 -13.32
CA HIS A 301 -4.47 -3.10 -12.32
C HIS A 301 -5.24 -3.21 -10.98
N MET A 302 -5.96 -2.17 -10.57
CA MET A 302 -6.60 -2.09 -9.24
C MET A 302 -7.38 -3.33 -8.78
N PRO A 303 -8.17 -4.02 -9.62
CA PRO A 303 -8.83 -5.27 -9.21
C PRO A 303 -7.88 -6.30 -8.60
N SER A 304 -6.62 -6.33 -9.05
CA SER A 304 -5.60 -7.26 -8.58
C SER A 304 -5.24 -7.12 -7.10
N HIS A 305 -5.42 -5.94 -6.51
CA HIS A 305 -5.27 -5.72 -5.06
C HIS A 305 -6.26 -6.57 -4.27
N THR A 306 -7.55 -6.51 -4.64
CA THR A 306 -8.58 -7.35 -4.02
C THR A 306 -8.33 -8.82 -4.34
N TYR A 307 -8.05 -9.16 -5.60
CA TYR A 307 -7.81 -10.55 -5.99
C TYR A 307 -6.62 -11.20 -5.28
N LEU A 308 -5.53 -10.47 -5.06
CA LEU A 308 -4.37 -10.94 -4.29
C LEU A 308 -4.76 -11.21 -2.83
N ARG A 309 -5.56 -10.34 -2.20
CA ARG A 309 -6.04 -10.54 -0.83
C ARG A 309 -7.02 -11.71 -0.68
N LEU A 310 -7.72 -12.07 -1.75
CA LEU A 310 -8.73 -13.15 -1.77
C LEU A 310 -8.21 -14.47 -2.36
N GLY A 311 -6.99 -14.48 -2.90
CA GLY A 311 -6.43 -15.65 -3.55
C GLY A 311 -7.05 -16.00 -4.89
N HIS A 312 -7.50 -15.00 -5.66
CA HIS A 312 -7.96 -15.18 -7.03
C HIS A 312 -6.79 -15.02 -8.01
N TRP A 313 -5.78 -15.88 -7.92
CA TRP A 313 -4.49 -15.74 -8.61
C TRP A 313 -4.65 -15.54 -10.11
N LYS A 314 -5.51 -16.33 -10.78
CA LYS A 314 -5.75 -16.18 -12.21
C LYS A 314 -6.37 -14.83 -12.57
N LYS A 315 -7.40 -14.38 -11.84
CA LYS A 315 -8.03 -13.07 -12.07
C LYS A 315 -7.03 -11.94 -11.88
N SER A 316 -6.18 -12.08 -10.85
CA SER A 316 -5.10 -11.13 -10.56
C SER A 316 -4.06 -11.08 -11.66
N ASN A 317 -3.64 -12.24 -12.17
CA ASN A 317 -2.70 -12.33 -13.29
C ASN A 317 -3.28 -11.68 -14.55
N ASP A 318 -4.53 -12.03 -14.91
CA ASP A 318 -5.22 -11.48 -16.09
C ASP A 318 -5.29 -9.93 -16.02
N ALA A 319 -5.71 -9.37 -14.88
CA ALA A 319 -5.78 -7.91 -14.69
C ALA A 319 -4.41 -7.21 -14.81
N ASN A 320 -3.35 -7.83 -14.28
CA ASN A 320 -2.00 -7.27 -14.39
C ASN A 320 -1.42 -7.37 -15.79
N ILE A 321 -1.71 -8.44 -16.54
CA ILE A 321 -1.32 -8.57 -17.95
C ILE A 321 -1.94 -7.44 -18.77
N ASP A 322 -3.23 -7.17 -18.57
CA ASP A 322 -3.94 -6.09 -19.25
C ASP A 322 -3.40 -4.71 -18.85
N ALA A 323 -3.08 -4.51 -17.56
CA ALA A 323 -2.50 -3.27 -17.06
C ALA A 323 -1.10 -3.00 -17.65
N ILE A 324 -0.26 -4.03 -17.71
CA ILE A 324 1.08 -3.98 -18.32
C ILE A 324 0.96 -3.59 -19.80
N ALA A 325 0.01 -4.18 -20.54
CA ALA A 325 -0.21 -3.84 -21.94
C ALA A 325 -0.69 -2.38 -22.10
N ALA A 326 -1.55 -1.89 -21.21
CA ALA A 326 -1.99 -0.50 -21.20
C ALA A 326 -0.83 0.47 -20.90
N ASP A 327 0.01 0.14 -19.92
CA ASP A 327 1.20 0.93 -19.57
C ASP A 327 2.21 0.98 -20.73
N GLU A 328 2.51 -0.14 -21.36
CA GLU A 328 3.41 -0.19 -22.52
C GLU A 328 2.88 0.64 -23.69
N ALA A 329 1.57 0.56 -23.98
CA ALA A 329 0.94 1.38 -24.99
C ALA A 329 1.01 2.88 -24.67
N TYR A 330 0.77 3.26 -23.41
CA TYR A 330 0.88 4.63 -22.94
C TYR A 330 2.33 5.14 -23.03
N ILE A 331 3.30 4.42 -22.47
CA ILE A 331 4.72 4.81 -22.39
C ILE A 331 5.32 4.93 -23.80
N ALA A 332 4.93 4.07 -24.73
CA ALA A 332 5.39 4.15 -26.11
C ALA A 332 4.92 5.43 -26.85
N ASN A 333 3.84 6.06 -26.38
CA ASN A 333 3.16 7.14 -27.10
C ASN A 333 3.09 8.47 -26.31
N SER A 334 3.42 8.50 -25.02
CA SER A 334 3.45 9.71 -24.19
C SER A 334 4.86 10.02 -23.68
N LYS A 335 5.25 11.30 -23.80
CA LYS A 335 6.47 11.82 -23.18
C LYS A 335 6.27 12.26 -21.72
N ASN A 336 5.03 12.29 -21.25
CA ASN A 336 4.72 12.58 -19.84
C ASN A 336 4.83 11.32 -18.95
N GLY A 337 5.04 10.14 -19.55
CA GLY A 337 5.00 8.87 -18.84
C GLY A 337 6.21 8.55 -17.96
N MET A 338 7.27 9.36 -17.93
CA MET A 338 8.53 8.99 -17.26
C MET A 338 8.37 8.71 -15.76
N ALA A 339 7.73 9.61 -15.01
CA ALA A 339 7.54 9.43 -13.57
C ALA A 339 6.60 8.23 -13.28
N TYR A 340 5.50 8.15 -14.03
CA TYR A 340 4.55 7.04 -13.94
C TYR A 340 5.22 5.67 -14.23
N ALA A 341 6.07 5.61 -15.26
CA ALA A 341 6.80 4.42 -15.68
C ALA A 341 7.86 3.95 -14.68
N GLN A 342 8.30 4.81 -13.75
CA GLN A 342 9.27 4.46 -12.71
C GLN A 342 8.61 3.88 -11.46
N SER A 343 7.31 4.11 -11.25
CA SER A 343 6.59 3.65 -10.05
C SER A 343 5.50 2.64 -10.38
N TYR A 344 4.43 3.07 -11.08
CA TYR A 344 3.24 2.25 -11.30
C TYR A 344 3.47 1.08 -12.24
N TYR A 345 4.24 1.29 -13.32
CA TYR A 345 4.47 0.19 -14.27
C TYR A 345 5.27 -0.97 -13.64
N PRO A 346 6.41 -0.75 -12.96
CA PRO A 346 7.08 -1.81 -12.21
C PRO A 346 6.21 -2.44 -11.12
N HIS A 347 5.33 -1.66 -10.47
CA HIS A 347 4.40 -2.17 -9.47
C HIS A 347 3.39 -3.17 -10.06
N ASN A 348 2.80 -2.86 -11.21
CA ASN A 348 1.90 -3.76 -11.93
C ASN A 348 2.60 -5.08 -12.30
N VAL A 349 3.85 -5.00 -12.77
CA VAL A 349 4.67 -6.20 -13.04
C VAL A 349 5.01 -6.97 -11.75
N HIS A 350 5.30 -6.28 -10.65
CA HIS A 350 5.58 -6.90 -9.35
C HIS A 350 4.37 -7.66 -8.80
N PHE A 351 3.17 -7.13 -8.94
CA PHE A 351 1.94 -7.85 -8.61
C PHE A 351 1.80 -9.12 -9.43
N LEU A 352 2.05 -9.08 -10.74
CA LEU A 352 1.99 -10.29 -11.57
C LEU A 352 3.00 -11.35 -11.10
N VAL A 353 4.23 -10.94 -10.76
CA VAL A 353 5.24 -11.82 -10.16
C VAL A 353 4.72 -12.45 -8.87
N ALA A 354 4.24 -11.64 -7.92
CA ALA A 354 3.78 -12.12 -6.62
C ALA A 354 2.58 -13.08 -6.73
N ASN A 355 1.59 -12.78 -7.57
CA ASN A 355 0.42 -13.64 -7.75
C ASN A 355 0.79 -14.96 -8.46
N ALA A 356 1.65 -14.89 -9.48
CA ALA A 356 2.18 -16.09 -10.14
C ALA A 356 3.00 -16.95 -9.16
N GLN A 357 3.81 -16.34 -8.29
CA GLN A 357 4.53 -17.03 -7.22
C GLN A 357 3.59 -17.73 -6.23
N LEU A 358 2.54 -17.06 -5.74
CA LEU A 358 1.60 -17.64 -4.77
C LEU A 358 0.71 -18.74 -5.36
N GLY A 359 0.43 -18.66 -6.66
CA GLY A 359 -0.35 -19.64 -7.42
C GLY A 359 0.46 -20.78 -8.06
N GLY A 360 1.80 -20.71 -8.04
CA GLY A 360 2.70 -21.74 -8.60
C GLY A 360 3.01 -21.60 -10.10
N ASP A 361 2.63 -20.51 -10.75
CA ASP A 361 2.92 -20.24 -12.17
C ASP A 361 4.36 -19.76 -12.37
N ALA A 362 5.28 -20.72 -12.35
CA ALA A 362 6.72 -20.48 -12.51
C ALA A 362 7.07 -19.75 -13.83
N SER A 363 6.37 -20.08 -14.92
CA SER A 363 6.66 -19.52 -16.24
C SER A 363 6.40 -18.02 -16.26
N THR A 364 5.22 -17.61 -15.80
CA THR A 364 4.87 -16.18 -15.73
C THR A 364 5.76 -15.45 -14.72
N ALA A 365 5.97 -16.02 -13.53
CA ALA A 365 6.77 -15.39 -12.50
C ALA A 365 8.21 -15.11 -12.97
N LEU A 366 8.90 -16.11 -13.55
CA LEU A 366 10.28 -15.96 -14.04
C LEU A 366 10.35 -14.96 -15.20
N GLN A 367 9.41 -15.02 -16.15
CA GLN A 367 9.36 -14.09 -17.27
C GLN A 367 9.20 -12.63 -16.80
N MET A 368 8.31 -12.40 -15.84
CA MET A 368 8.03 -11.05 -15.32
C MET A 368 9.11 -10.56 -14.36
N ALA A 369 9.78 -11.47 -13.63
CA ALA A 369 10.98 -11.15 -12.87
C ALA A 369 12.11 -10.63 -13.77
N ASP A 370 12.32 -11.24 -14.95
CA ASP A 370 13.29 -10.74 -15.92
C ASP A 370 12.88 -9.38 -16.51
N LYS A 371 11.58 -9.14 -16.71
CA LYS A 371 11.07 -7.82 -17.06
C LYS A 371 11.39 -6.79 -15.96
N LEU A 372 11.17 -7.10 -14.68
CA LEU A 372 11.50 -6.20 -13.57
C LEU A 372 12.98 -5.82 -13.53
N LYS A 373 13.91 -6.77 -13.77
CA LYS A 373 15.35 -6.46 -13.86
C LYS A 373 15.67 -5.39 -14.92
N GLN A 374 14.87 -5.32 -15.98
CA GLN A 374 15.02 -4.34 -17.06
C GLN A 374 14.38 -3.00 -16.69
N LEU A 375 13.22 -3.02 -16.02
CA LEU A 375 12.45 -1.81 -15.68
C LEU A 375 13.04 -1.05 -14.49
N VAL A 376 13.42 -1.76 -13.43
CA VAL A 376 13.85 -1.13 -12.18
C VAL A 376 15.34 -0.85 -12.22
N LYS A 377 15.69 0.43 -12.38
CA LYS A 377 17.07 0.92 -12.32
C LYS A 377 17.22 1.81 -11.10
N LEU A 378 17.90 1.29 -10.09
CA LEU A 378 18.17 2.00 -8.86
C LEU A 378 19.51 2.72 -8.96
N ASP A 379 19.52 3.97 -8.54
CA ASP A 379 20.76 4.69 -8.25
C ASP A 379 21.30 4.21 -6.89
N PRO A 380 22.49 3.61 -6.81
CA PRO A 380 23.05 3.10 -5.56
C PRO A 380 23.27 4.19 -4.49
N ASP A 381 23.33 5.46 -4.89
CA ASP A 381 23.55 6.59 -3.99
C ASP A 381 22.23 7.23 -3.50
N THR A 382 21.08 6.81 -4.05
CA THR A 382 19.76 7.35 -3.71
C THR A 382 18.90 6.27 -3.04
N LEU A 383 18.47 6.51 -1.81
CA LEU A 383 17.57 5.62 -1.08
C LEU A 383 16.23 5.48 -1.81
N SER A 384 15.85 4.24 -2.13
CA SER A 384 14.58 3.94 -2.81
C SER A 384 13.95 2.69 -2.18
N PRO A 385 13.30 2.80 -1.01
CA PRO A 385 12.81 1.63 -0.26
C PRO A 385 11.80 0.80 -1.07
N PHE A 386 10.83 1.47 -1.70
CA PHE A 386 9.87 0.81 -2.57
C PHE A 386 10.50 0.25 -3.86
N GLY A 387 11.45 0.98 -4.47
CA GLY A 387 12.18 0.50 -5.64
C GLY A 387 13.03 -0.73 -5.34
N GLU A 388 13.68 -0.79 -4.17
CA GLU A 388 14.43 -1.95 -3.70
C GLU A 388 13.52 -3.15 -3.40
N HIS A 389 12.34 -2.91 -2.83
CA HIS A 389 11.34 -3.96 -2.61
C HIS A 389 10.94 -4.63 -3.92
N ILE A 390 10.64 -3.84 -4.97
CA ILE A 390 10.34 -4.38 -6.31
C ILE A 390 11.58 -5.08 -6.90
N ALA A 391 12.77 -4.47 -6.79
CA ALA A 391 14.00 -5.03 -7.32
C ALA A 391 14.45 -6.33 -6.62
N ALA A 392 13.91 -6.64 -5.43
CA ALA A 392 14.15 -7.89 -4.74
C ALA A 392 13.30 -9.06 -5.28
N ALA A 393 12.16 -8.77 -5.90
CA ALA A 393 11.25 -9.79 -6.42
C ALA A 393 11.93 -10.80 -7.37
N PRO A 394 12.83 -10.39 -8.29
CA PRO A 394 13.55 -11.34 -9.13
C PRO A 394 14.49 -12.29 -8.36
N ILE A 395 15.09 -11.85 -7.25
CA ILE A 395 15.94 -12.68 -6.39
C ILE A 395 15.08 -13.76 -5.71
N PHE A 396 13.94 -13.35 -5.14
CA PHE A 396 13.00 -14.27 -4.49
C PHE A 396 12.34 -15.23 -5.48
N THR A 397 12.04 -14.78 -6.69
CA THR A 397 11.47 -15.62 -7.75
C THR A 397 12.45 -16.72 -8.16
N ALA A 398 13.71 -16.36 -8.41
CA ALA A 398 14.77 -17.32 -8.71
C ALA A 398 14.95 -18.34 -7.58
N LEU A 399 14.90 -17.89 -6.32
CA LEU A 399 14.96 -18.79 -5.17
C LEU A 399 13.78 -19.78 -5.11
N GLN A 400 12.55 -19.28 -5.27
CA GLN A 400 11.35 -20.09 -5.11
C GLN A 400 11.24 -21.20 -6.17
N PHE A 401 11.59 -20.90 -7.42
CA PHE A 401 11.53 -21.86 -8.53
C PHE A 401 12.87 -22.55 -8.80
N ASP A 402 13.75 -22.55 -7.78
CA ASP A 402 15.03 -23.26 -7.72
C ASP A 402 15.99 -23.01 -8.89
N ASP A 403 16.01 -21.77 -9.39
CA ASP A 403 17.08 -21.30 -10.27
C ASP A 403 18.32 -20.94 -9.44
N SER A 404 18.94 -21.98 -8.87
CA SER A 404 20.13 -21.85 -8.02
C SER A 404 21.29 -21.15 -8.73
N ASP A 405 21.45 -21.34 -10.05
CA ASP A 405 22.47 -20.66 -10.83
C ASP A 405 22.19 -19.14 -10.89
N ALA A 406 20.94 -18.72 -11.13
CA ALA A 406 20.59 -17.30 -11.11
C ALA A 406 20.82 -16.67 -9.73
N VAL A 407 20.47 -17.36 -8.63
CA VAL A 407 20.73 -16.87 -7.26
C VAL A 407 22.24 -16.72 -6.99
N MET A 408 23.02 -17.73 -7.38
CA MET A 408 24.45 -17.76 -7.06
C MET A 408 25.29 -16.81 -7.93
N THR A 409 24.81 -16.47 -9.12
CA THR A 409 25.45 -15.53 -10.06
C THR A 409 24.94 -14.10 -9.95
N ALA A 410 23.86 -13.85 -9.19
CA ALA A 410 23.33 -12.52 -8.96
C ALA A 410 24.39 -11.58 -8.36
N GLU A 411 24.55 -10.39 -8.95
CA GLU A 411 25.47 -9.37 -8.48
C GLU A 411 25.12 -8.95 -7.04
N LYS A 412 26.15 -8.76 -6.21
CA LYS A 412 25.95 -8.31 -4.84
C LYS A 412 25.46 -6.85 -4.82
N PRO A 413 24.31 -6.55 -4.19
CA PRO A 413 23.81 -5.18 -4.10
C PRO A 413 24.74 -4.23 -3.34
N ALA A 414 24.55 -2.93 -3.53
CA ALA A 414 25.33 -1.89 -2.86
C ALA A 414 25.10 -1.91 -1.34
N ALA A 415 26.10 -1.48 -0.56
CA ALA A 415 26.03 -1.47 0.91
C ALA A 415 24.86 -0.63 1.48
N ALA A 416 24.42 0.38 0.74
CA ALA A 416 23.30 1.24 1.11
C ALA A 416 21.92 0.61 0.84
N GLN A 417 21.84 -0.42 -0.02
CA GLN A 417 20.59 -1.07 -0.43
C GLN A 417 20.26 -2.24 0.50
N LEU A 418 19.84 -1.91 1.73
CA LEU A 418 19.65 -2.90 2.79
C LEU A 418 18.60 -3.95 2.45
N TYR A 419 17.52 -3.57 1.75
CA TYR A 419 16.47 -4.51 1.40
C TYR A 419 17.00 -5.55 0.41
N LEU A 420 17.67 -5.09 -0.64
CA LEU A 420 18.27 -5.98 -1.64
C LEU A 420 19.37 -6.86 -1.04
N LEU A 421 20.22 -6.34 -0.16
CA LEU A 421 21.22 -7.14 0.54
C LEU A 421 20.58 -8.23 1.41
N THR A 422 19.47 -7.91 2.07
CA THR A 422 18.71 -8.87 2.86
C THR A 422 18.18 -10.00 1.99
N ALA A 423 17.54 -9.67 0.86
CA ALA A 423 17.06 -10.65 -0.10
C ALA A 423 18.20 -11.50 -0.68
N TRP A 424 19.32 -10.87 -1.05
CA TRP A 424 20.49 -11.51 -1.65
C TRP A 424 21.15 -12.53 -0.71
N HIS A 425 21.46 -12.13 0.52
CA HIS A 425 22.06 -13.04 1.51
C HIS A 425 21.11 -14.17 1.90
N TYR A 426 19.81 -13.88 2.06
CA TYR A 426 18.80 -14.91 2.36
C TYR A 426 18.69 -15.96 1.25
N ALA A 427 18.57 -15.52 0.00
CA ALA A 427 18.42 -16.41 -1.14
C ALA A 427 19.67 -17.29 -1.32
N ARG A 428 20.86 -16.70 -1.23
CA ARG A 428 22.12 -17.45 -1.31
C ARG A 428 22.26 -18.45 -0.17
N GLY A 429 21.99 -18.05 1.07
CA GLY A 429 22.04 -18.94 2.22
C GLY A 429 21.12 -20.14 2.06
N THR A 430 19.91 -19.91 1.55
CA THR A 430 18.92 -20.97 1.30
C THR A 430 19.35 -21.89 0.15
N SER A 431 19.83 -21.35 -0.97
CA SER A 431 20.34 -22.15 -2.10
C SER A 431 21.58 -22.98 -1.71
N LEU A 432 22.50 -22.42 -0.92
CA LEU A 432 23.66 -23.14 -0.40
C LEU A 432 23.27 -24.30 0.51
N LEU A 433 22.21 -24.16 1.32
CA LEU A 433 21.67 -25.28 2.09
C LEU A 433 21.12 -26.39 1.21
N ARG A 434 20.37 -26.05 0.15
CA ARG A 434 19.87 -27.03 -0.84
C ARG A 434 21.01 -27.79 -1.52
N GLN A 435 22.13 -27.11 -1.78
CA GLN A 435 23.35 -27.70 -2.35
C GLN A 435 24.18 -28.49 -1.32
N GLY A 436 23.81 -28.45 -0.03
CA GLY A 436 24.52 -29.14 1.05
C GLY A 436 25.72 -28.39 1.62
N ASP A 437 26.02 -27.17 1.17
CA ASP A 437 27.11 -26.34 1.70
C ASP A 437 26.66 -25.55 2.94
N LYS A 438 26.57 -26.29 4.06
CA LYS A 438 26.20 -25.73 5.37
C LYS A 438 27.19 -24.67 5.87
N THR A 439 28.46 -24.75 5.48
CA THR A 439 29.49 -23.81 5.95
C THR A 439 29.28 -22.46 5.30
N ALA A 440 29.11 -22.43 3.98
CA ALA A 440 28.82 -21.21 3.26
C ALA A 440 27.45 -20.62 3.66
N ALA A 441 26.42 -21.47 3.86
CA ALA A 441 25.13 -21.01 4.35
C ALA A 441 25.21 -20.32 5.73
N LYS A 442 26.02 -20.86 6.65
CA LYS A 442 26.29 -20.22 7.96
C LYS A 442 27.00 -18.88 7.82
N ALA A 443 27.86 -18.71 6.81
CA ALA A 443 28.49 -17.43 6.52
C ALA A 443 27.48 -16.39 5.99
N GLU A 444 26.55 -16.79 5.11
CA GLU A 444 25.46 -15.91 4.66
C GLU A 444 24.53 -15.52 5.82
N LEU A 445 24.22 -16.45 6.73
CA LEU A 445 23.46 -16.16 7.95
C LEU A 445 24.18 -15.16 8.87
N ALA A 446 25.50 -15.28 9.03
CA ALA A 446 26.28 -14.32 9.79
C ALA A 446 26.27 -12.93 9.12
N ALA A 447 26.33 -12.88 7.79
CA ALA A 447 26.22 -11.63 7.05
C ALA A 447 24.84 -10.97 7.21
N LEU A 448 23.74 -11.74 7.14
CA LEU A 448 22.39 -11.23 7.47
C LEU A 448 22.29 -10.71 8.90
N SER A 449 22.89 -11.43 9.85
CA SER A 449 22.88 -11.01 11.25
C SER A 449 23.60 -9.68 11.46
N ASN A 450 24.61 -9.35 10.65
CA ASN A 450 25.28 -8.04 10.71
C ASN A 450 24.46 -6.89 10.11
N LEU A 451 23.33 -7.18 9.44
CA LEU A 451 22.44 -6.14 8.90
C LEU A 451 21.50 -5.58 9.97
N THR A 452 21.25 -6.30 11.07
CA THR A 452 20.30 -5.87 12.13
C THR A 452 20.77 -4.61 12.86
N ASP A 453 22.06 -4.33 12.85
CA ASP A 453 22.67 -3.22 13.59
C ASP A 453 22.97 -2.00 12.69
N LYS A 454 22.39 -1.97 11.48
CA LYS A 454 22.64 -0.90 10.51
C LYS A 454 21.86 0.36 10.87
N THR A 455 22.58 1.48 10.95
CA THR A 455 21.97 2.78 11.24
C THR A 455 20.99 3.22 10.15
N GLN A 456 21.17 2.78 8.91
CA GLN A 456 20.29 3.12 7.79
C GLN A 456 18.87 2.57 7.93
N ILE A 457 18.61 1.61 8.85
CA ILE A 457 17.26 1.08 9.11
C ILE A 457 16.27 2.21 9.40
N VAL A 458 16.68 3.24 10.15
CA VAL A 458 15.81 4.37 10.50
C VAL A 458 15.35 5.16 9.27
N ASP A 459 16.16 5.18 8.21
CA ASP A 459 15.82 5.88 6.99
C ASP A 459 14.69 5.13 6.26
N TYR A 460 14.76 3.79 6.17
CA TYR A 460 13.68 2.97 5.59
C TYR A 460 12.39 3.06 6.42
N GLU A 461 12.50 3.05 7.75
CA GLU A 461 11.34 3.16 8.64
C GLU A 461 10.67 4.53 8.52
N ALA A 462 11.42 5.60 8.25
CA ALA A 462 10.86 6.91 7.94
C ALA A 462 10.04 6.94 6.63
N PHE A 463 10.28 5.99 5.71
CA PHE A 463 9.46 5.75 4.51
C PHE A 463 8.32 4.74 4.74
N GLY A 464 8.11 4.27 5.98
CA GLY A 464 7.05 3.31 6.32
C GLY A 464 7.39 1.84 6.02
N LEU A 465 8.60 1.54 5.54
CA LEU A 465 9.07 0.18 5.33
C LEU A 465 9.61 -0.39 6.65
N PRO A 466 9.05 -1.49 7.21
CA PRO A 466 9.46 -2.07 8.49
C PRO A 466 10.76 -2.87 8.36
N MET A 467 11.86 -2.20 8.00
CA MET A 467 13.11 -2.82 7.56
C MET A 467 13.74 -3.71 8.64
N SER A 468 13.67 -3.29 9.90
CA SER A 468 14.11 -4.09 11.05
C SER A 468 13.40 -5.45 11.10
N GLY A 469 12.07 -5.44 10.96
CA GLY A 469 11.24 -6.65 10.89
C GLY A 469 11.56 -7.52 9.68
N VAL A 470 11.75 -6.94 8.49
CA VAL A 470 12.10 -7.68 7.27
C VAL A 470 13.45 -8.41 7.40
N ILE A 471 14.48 -7.73 7.91
CA ILE A 471 15.78 -8.35 8.17
C ILE A 471 15.63 -9.51 9.15
N GLU A 472 14.86 -9.31 10.22
CA GLU A 472 14.73 -10.29 11.27
C GLU A 472 13.94 -11.53 10.82
N VAL A 473 12.88 -11.36 10.02
CA VAL A 473 12.17 -12.47 9.37
C VAL A 473 13.14 -13.27 8.48
N ALA A 474 13.92 -12.60 7.63
CA ALA A 474 14.89 -13.27 6.76
C ALA A 474 15.95 -14.04 7.56
N ARG A 475 16.53 -13.39 8.57
CA ARG A 475 17.59 -13.94 9.44
C ARG A 475 17.11 -15.15 10.22
N LEU A 476 15.96 -15.05 10.87
CA LEU A 476 15.39 -16.14 11.68
C LEU A 476 14.92 -17.31 10.80
N THR A 477 14.33 -17.03 9.64
CA THR A 477 13.93 -18.06 8.68
C THR A 477 15.15 -18.86 8.19
N LEU A 478 16.22 -18.17 7.78
CA LEU A 478 17.47 -18.85 7.38
C LEU A 478 18.12 -19.58 8.57
N ALA A 479 18.12 -18.99 9.77
CA ALA A 479 18.63 -19.65 10.98
C ALA A 479 17.87 -20.93 11.33
N GLY A 480 16.55 -20.94 11.10
CA GLY A 480 15.70 -22.12 11.22
C GLY A 480 16.13 -23.21 10.24
N ARG A 481 16.27 -22.87 8.94
CA ARG A 481 16.73 -23.80 7.90
C ARG A 481 18.14 -24.33 8.18
N VAL A 482 19.07 -23.50 8.64
CA VAL A 482 20.41 -23.94 9.06
C VAL A 482 20.34 -24.94 10.22
N SER A 483 19.55 -24.66 11.25
CA SER A 483 19.40 -25.55 12.42
C SER A 483 18.79 -26.89 12.04
N ALA A 484 17.78 -26.88 11.18
CA ALA A 484 17.18 -28.10 10.63
C ALA A 484 18.19 -28.92 9.82
N SER A 485 19.04 -28.25 9.02
CA SER A 485 20.09 -28.93 8.27
C SER A 485 21.10 -29.63 9.19
N ASP A 486 21.33 -29.10 10.40
CA ASP A 486 22.18 -29.71 11.44
C ASP A 486 21.47 -30.83 12.22
N GLY A 487 20.19 -31.09 11.93
CA GLY A 487 19.36 -32.09 12.61
C GLY A 487 18.67 -31.59 13.89
N ASP A 488 18.82 -30.30 14.24
CA ASP A 488 18.21 -29.69 15.41
C ASP A 488 16.86 -29.05 15.07
N LEU A 489 15.85 -29.91 14.90
CA LEU A 489 14.48 -29.49 14.54
C LEU A 489 13.82 -28.65 15.65
N THR A 490 14.10 -28.94 16.92
CA THR A 490 13.59 -28.13 18.04
C THR A 490 14.07 -26.68 17.95
N LYS A 491 15.36 -26.46 17.71
CA LYS A 491 15.89 -25.10 17.51
C LYS A 491 15.36 -24.48 16.22
N ALA A 492 15.22 -25.26 15.15
CA ALA A 492 14.66 -24.78 13.90
C ALA A 492 13.23 -24.24 14.08
N ILE A 493 12.37 -25.01 14.73
CA ILE A 493 10.97 -24.65 15.01
C ILE A 493 10.90 -23.39 15.87
N ASN A 494 11.68 -23.30 16.95
CA ASN A 494 11.69 -22.10 17.81
C ASN A 494 12.10 -20.84 17.04
N LYS A 495 13.04 -20.94 16.09
CA LYS A 495 13.44 -19.83 15.24
C LYS A 495 12.35 -19.43 14.24
N LEU A 496 11.64 -20.41 13.68
CA LEU A 496 10.55 -20.20 12.73
C LEU A 496 9.28 -19.66 13.41
N ASP A 497 9.00 -20.03 14.66
CA ASP A 497 7.96 -19.40 15.47
C ASP A 497 8.21 -17.90 15.65
N GLU A 498 9.42 -17.56 16.08
CA GLU A 498 9.86 -16.17 16.28
C GLU A 498 9.78 -15.39 14.94
N ALA A 499 10.21 -16.00 13.83
CA ALA A 499 10.10 -15.41 12.50
C ALA A 499 8.64 -15.18 12.07
N ALA A 500 7.76 -16.15 12.32
CA ALA A 500 6.35 -16.05 11.97
C ALA A 500 5.61 -14.98 12.79
N ASP A 501 5.93 -14.84 14.07
CA ASP A 501 5.32 -13.83 14.94
C ASP A 501 5.78 -12.41 14.57
N ILE A 502 7.03 -12.23 14.12
CA ILE A 502 7.52 -10.95 13.60
C ILE A 502 6.90 -10.63 12.24
N HIS A 503 6.79 -11.64 11.35
CA HIS A 503 6.11 -11.45 10.06
C HIS A 503 4.68 -10.96 10.27
N ASP A 504 3.91 -11.58 11.17
CA ASP A 504 2.53 -11.16 11.46
C ASP A 504 2.40 -9.72 11.98
N GLN A 505 3.50 -9.09 12.42
CA GLN A 505 3.56 -7.71 12.91
C GLN A 505 4.04 -6.70 11.87
N LEU A 506 4.50 -7.14 10.69
CA LEU A 506 4.90 -6.21 9.62
C LEU A 506 3.69 -5.37 9.18
N SER A 507 3.95 -4.11 8.84
CA SER A 507 2.94 -3.21 8.29
C SER A 507 2.37 -3.78 6.98
N TYR A 508 1.12 -3.42 6.67
CA TYR A 508 0.52 -3.78 5.40
C TYR A 508 1.29 -3.16 4.23
N MET A 509 1.48 -3.94 3.17
CA MET A 509 2.00 -3.53 1.87
C MET A 509 1.59 -4.54 0.82
N GLU A 510 1.59 -4.11 -0.43
CA GLU A 510 1.23 -4.93 -1.58
C GLU A 510 2.18 -4.76 -2.78
N PRO A 511 2.71 -5.87 -3.34
CA PRO A 511 2.82 -7.17 -2.69
C PRO A 511 3.48 -7.09 -1.30
N THR A 512 3.40 -8.13 -0.48
CA THR A 512 3.89 -8.09 0.91
C THR A 512 5.40 -7.80 1.01
N TRP A 513 5.83 -7.20 2.12
CA TRP A 513 7.26 -6.96 2.41
C TRP A 513 8.09 -8.25 2.54
N TRP A 514 7.45 -9.40 2.68
CA TRP A 514 8.13 -10.69 2.65
C TRP A 514 7.48 -11.60 1.62
N HIS A 515 8.29 -12.24 0.77
CA HIS A 515 7.82 -12.89 -0.46
C HIS A 515 6.88 -14.09 -0.30
N TYR A 516 6.81 -14.71 0.89
CA TYR A 516 5.83 -15.75 1.20
C TYR A 516 5.51 -15.80 2.71
N PRO A 517 4.33 -16.29 3.13
CA PRO A 517 4.01 -16.54 4.53
C PRO A 517 5.01 -17.49 5.24
N THR A 518 5.80 -16.97 6.19
CA THR A 518 6.82 -17.74 6.94
C THR A 518 6.25 -18.93 7.70
N ARG A 519 4.96 -18.87 8.09
CA ARG A 519 4.23 -19.99 8.71
C ARG A 519 4.17 -21.24 7.81
N GLN A 520 4.35 -21.11 6.51
CA GLN A 520 4.47 -22.25 5.59
C GLN A 520 5.70 -23.10 5.90
N THR A 521 6.87 -22.47 6.06
CA THR A 521 8.12 -23.17 6.44
C THR A 521 8.01 -23.76 7.84
N LEU A 522 7.39 -23.03 8.77
CA LEU A 522 7.11 -23.55 10.11
C LEU A 522 6.25 -24.82 10.05
N GLY A 523 5.16 -24.81 9.28
CA GLY A 523 4.28 -25.96 9.08
C GLY A 523 5.01 -27.16 8.50
N ALA A 524 5.83 -26.96 7.48
CA ALA A 524 6.66 -28.02 6.88
C ALA A 524 7.65 -28.62 7.90
N MET A 525 8.32 -27.77 8.68
CA MET A 525 9.26 -28.23 9.72
C MET A 525 8.56 -29.00 10.84
N LEU A 526 7.34 -28.59 11.21
CA LEU A 526 6.51 -29.29 12.19
C LEU A 526 6.06 -30.67 11.69
N ILE A 527 5.79 -30.83 10.40
CA ILE A 527 5.54 -32.17 9.80
C ILE A 527 6.79 -33.03 9.96
N GLN A 528 7.98 -32.50 9.62
CA GLN A 528 9.23 -33.24 9.73
C GLN A 528 9.54 -33.71 11.16
N ASP A 529 9.22 -32.88 12.16
CA ASP A 529 9.39 -33.19 13.59
C ASP A 529 8.30 -34.12 14.16
N GLY A 530 7.21 -34.35 13.42
CA GLY A 530 6.09 -35.21 13.84
C GLY A 530 4.96 -34.48 14.59
N GLN A 531 4.98 -33.15 14.64
CA GLN A 531 3.97 -32.31 15.28
C GLN A 531 2.81 -31.97 14.34
N PHE A 532 2.14 -33.00 13.79
CA PHE A 532 1.17 -32.83 12.69
C PHE A 532 -0.02 -31.92 13.03
N ASP A 533 -0.62 -32.05 14.22
CA ASP A 533 -1.74 -31.20 14.64
C ASP A 533 -1.34 -29.72 14.74
N ARG A 534 -0.06 -29.44 15.04
CA ARG A 534 0.44 -28.08 15.07
C ARG A 534 0.72 -27.57 13.67
N ALA A 535 1.28 -28.40 12.79
CA ALA A 535 1.46 -28.06 11.39
C ALA A 535 0.13 -27.68 10.72
N GLU A 536 -0.90 -28.50 10.93
CA GLU A 536 -2.28 -28.23 10.47
C GLU A 536 -2.74 -26.82 10.88
N ARG A 537 -2.58 -26.46 12.16
CA ARG A 537 -2.96 -25.13 12.68
C ARG A 537 -2.19 -24.00 12.00
N GLU A 538 -0.89 -24.17 11.76
CA GLU A 538 -0.07 -23.12 11.11
C GLU A 538 -0.43 -22.94 9.63
N PHE A 539 -0.78 -24.01 8.91
CA PHE A 539 -1.33 -23.89 7.56
C PHE A 539 -2.69 -23.20 7.54
N TYR A 540 -3.59 -23.51 8.48
CA TYR A 540 -4.86 -22.77 8.61
C TYR A 540 -4.65 -21.28 8.91
N ARG A 541 -3.73 -20.94 9.82
CA ARG A 541 -3.39 -19.53 10.10
C ARG A 541 -2.89 -18.81 8.85
N THR A 542 -2.09 -19.50 8.03
CA THR A 542 -1.66 -18.99 6.72
C THR A 542 -2.86 -18.72 5.81
N LEU A 543 -3.77 -19.70 5.67
CA LEU A 543 -4.93 -19.60 4.78
C LEU A 543 -5.97 -18.55 5.21
N ILE A 544 -6.02 -18.21 6.50
CA ILE A 544 -6.84 -17.08 6.99
C ILE A 544 -6.31 -15.73 6.48
N LYS A 545 -4.98 -15.60 6.33
CA LYS A 545 -4.32 -14.36 5.89
C LYS A 545 -4.13 -14.28 4.38
N SER A 546 -3.88 -15.43 3.75
CA SER A 546 -3.69 -15.60 2.31
C SER A 546 -4.59 -16.75 1.85
N PRO A 547 -5.90 -16.48 1.64
CA PRO A 547 -6.83 -17.49 1.12
C PRO A 547 -6.32 -18.08 -0.19
N ASN A 548 -6.63 -19.35 -0.43
CA ASN A 548 -6.19 -20.09 -1.62
C ASN A 548 -4.67 -20.09 -1.88
N ASN A 549 -3.82 -19.79 -0.90
CA ASN A 549 -2.37 -19.97 -1.07
C ASN A 549 -2.09 -21.44 -1.38
N ALA A 550 -1.67 -21.73 -2.61
CA ALA A 550 -1.60 -23.11 -3.10
C ALA A 550 -0.54 -23.91 -2.33
N TYR A 551 0.56 -23.28 -1.98
CA TYR A 551 1.63 -23.88 -1.18
C TYR A 551 1.16 -24.24 0.25
N ALA A 552 0.36 -23.39 0.89
CA ALA A 552 -0.23 -23.68 2.20
C ALA A 552 -1.30 -24.78 2.12
N LEU A 553 -2.11 -24.84 1.06
CA LEU A 553 -3.08 -25.92 0.82
C LEU A 553 -2.38 -27.27 0.59
N PHE A 554 -1.28 -27.27 -0.16
CA PHE A 554 -0.43 -28.45 -0.34
C PHE A 554 0.14 -28.92 1.00
N GLY A 555 0.72 -28.02 1.78
CA GLY A 555 1.24 -28.34 3.11
C GLY A 555 0.17 -28.86 4.07
N LEU A 556 -1.04 -28.31 4.02
CA LEU A 556 -2.20 -28.80 4.79
C LEU A 556 -2.58 -30.23 4.38
N ALA A 557 -2.58 -30.54 3.09
CA ALA A 557 -2.83 -31.90 2.60
C ALA A 557 -1.75 -32.89 3.10
N GLU A 558 -0.47 -32.50 3.08
CA GLU A 558 0.61 -33.34 3.63
C GLU A 558 0.51 -33.51 5.15
N ALA A 559 0.01 -32.51 5.89
CA ALA A 559 -0.27 -32.66 7.33
C ALA A 559 -1.37 -33.72 7.58
N PHE A 560 -2.49 -33.66 6.83
CA PHE A 560 -3.58 -34.65 6.96
C PHE A 560 -3.13 -36.06 6.56
N LYS A 561 -2.31 -36.17 5.50
CA LYS A 561 -1.70 -37.44 5.10
C LYS A 561 -0.84 -38.03 6.23
N ALA A 562 -0.04 -37.20 6.90
CA ALA A 562 0.79 -37.64 8.03
C ALA A 562 -0.06 -38.07 9.25
N GLN A 563 -1.21 -37.43 9.47
CA GLN A 563 -2.22 -37.83 10.46
C GLN A 563 -3.02 -39.08 10.05
N LYS A 564 -2.91 -39.53 8.78
CA LYS A 564 -3.73 -40.58 8.17
C LYS A 564 -5.22 -40.24 8.08
N ASP A 565 -5.55 -38.95 8.00
CA ASP A 565 -6.91 -38.46 7.74
C ASP A 565 -7.15 -38.34 6.23
N THR A 566 -7.53 -39.46 5.61
CA THR A 566 -7.75 -39.54 4.15
C THR A 566 -8.87 -38.62 3.63
N ILE A 567 -9.87 -38.30 4.47
CA ILE A 567 -11.01 -37.47 4.04
C ILE A 567 -10.56 -36.02 3.94
N SER A 568 -9.91 -35.52 5.00
CA SER A 568 -9.39 -34.16 5.04
C SER A 568 -8.24 -33.96 4.05
N GLU A 569 -7.36 -34.96 3.86
CA GLU A 569 -6.34 -34.93 2.80
C GLU A 569 -6.99 -34.74 1.42
N THR A 570 -7.98 -35.57 1.08
CA THR A 570 -8.64 -35.51 -0.23
C THR A 570 -9.27 -34.14 -0.47
N TYR A 571 -9.90 -33.56 0.56
CA TYR A 571 -10.51 -32.24 0.46
C TYR A 571 -9.45 -31.14 0.31
N ALA A 572 -8.37 -31.16 1.10
CA ALA A 572 -7.28 -30.20 0.99
C ALA A 572 -6.56 -30.28 -0.38
N ARG A 573 -6.40 -31.48 -0.94
CA ARG A 573 -5.86 -31.65 -2.30
C ARG A 573 -6.78 -31.08 -3.37
N HIS A 574 -8.09 -31.27 -3.25
CA HIS A 574 -9.03 -30.66 -4.18
C HIS A 574 -8.94 -29.12 -4.15
N LEU A 575 -8.88 -28.52 -2.96
CA LEU A 575 -8.69 -27.07 -2.83
C LEU A 575 -7.35 -26.63 -3.42
N PHE A 576 -6.27 -27.40 -3.19
CA PHE A 576 -4.97 -27.15 -3.80
C PHE A 576 -5.07 -27.16 -5.34
N ASP A 577 -5.68 -28.18 -5.93
CA ASP A 577 -5.82 -28.30 -7.39
C ASP A 577 -6.61 -27.13 -7.99
N ASP A 578 -7.63 -26.64 -7.28
CA ASP A 578 -8.41 -25.46 -7.70
C ASP A 578 -7.61 -24.15 -7.61
N ALA A 579 -6.73 -24.04 -6.61
CA ALA A 579 -5.88 -22.87 -6.39
C ALA A 579 -4.60 -22.87 -7.22
N TRP A 580 -4.11 -24.05 -7.62
CA TRP A 580 -2.86 -24.23 -8.34
C TRP A 580 -3.02 -23.82 -9.81
N ILE A 581 -2.27 -22.77 -10.20
CA ILE A 581 -2.19 -22.30 -11.59
C ILE A 581 -0.82 -22.62 -12.22
N GLY A 582 0.00 -23.41 -11.53
CA GLY A 582 1.25 -23.94 -12.07
C GLY A 582 1.04 -25.02 -13.11
N GLU A 583 2.14 -25.61 -13.59
CA GLU A 583 2.09 -26.66 -14.60
C GLU A 583 1.30 -27.89 -14.10
N SER A 584 0.37 -28.36 -14.93
CA SER A 584 -0.48 -29.52 -14.62
C SER A 584 0.36 -30.75 -14.26
N GLY A 585 0.07 -31.36 -13.11
CA GLY A 585 0.77 -32.56 -12.63
C GLY A 585 2.09 -32.29 -11.93
N LYS A 586 2.54 -31.03 -11.83
CA LYS A 586 3.62 -30.64 -10.91
C LYS A 586 3.02 -30.17 -9.59
N THR A 587 3.65 -30.55 -8.49
CA THR A 587 3.31 -30.08 -7.14
C THR A 587 4.56 -29.55 -6.46
N PRO A 588 4.44 -28.68 -5.44
CA PRO A 588 5.56 -28.33 -4.58
C PRO A 588 6.16 -29.57 -3.89
N ASP A 589 7.40 -29.44 -3.40
CA ASP A 589 7.97 -30.34 -2.40
C ASP A 589 7.73 -29.75 -1.00
N ILE A 590 7.41 -30.60 -0.03
CA ILE A 590 7.26 -30.18 1.37
C ILE A 590 8.57 -29.59 1.92
N SER A 591 9.73 -30.01 1.43
CA SER A 591 11.02 -29.44 1.85
C SER A 591 11.30 -28.05 1.28
N ASP A 592 10.56 -27.65 0.24
CA ASP A 592 10.68 -26.34 -0.40
C ASP A 592 9.71 -25.29 0.15
N LEU A 593 8.74 -25.70 0.96
CA LEU A 593 7.95 -24.81 1.81
C LEU A 593 8.82 -24.18 2.91
#